data_AF-A0A9E7B790-F1
#
_entry.id   AF-A0A9E7B790-F1
#
_cell.length_a   1.000
_cell.length_b   1.000
_cell.length_c   1.000
_cell.angle_alpha   90.00
_cell.angle_beta   90.00
_cell.angle_gamma   90.00
#
_symmetry.space_group_name_H-M   'P 1'
#
loop_
_entity.id
_entity.type
_entity.pdbx_description
1 polymer ?
#
loop_
_entity_poly.entity_id
_entity_poly.type
_entity_poly.pdbx_seq_one_letter_code
_entity_poly.pdbx_strand_id
1 'polypeptide(L)'
;MESVDNKEEMRNSDSKFNQEIHSKVVRAGKRTYFFDVKSTRNEEFYLTITESKKKFEDNGNFHYEKHKIFLYKEDFQKFTECLQGIIDFINKGKPQEANGELQTKSIAEDEPVADYSNVDFEDI
;
A
#
# COMPACT_ATOMS: atom_id res chain seq x y z
N MET A 1 48.07 -4.61 1.25
CA MET A 1 47.10 -3.75 0.54
C MET A 1 45.74 -4.35 0.86
N GLU A 2 45.32 -4.13 2.10
CA GLU A 2 44.07 -4.64 2.68
C GLU A 2 43.09 -3.47 2.80
N SER A 3 41.81 -3.81 3.02
CA SER A 3 40.66 -2.95 3.30
C SER A 3 39.87 -2.42 2.09
N VAL A 4 39.07 -3.29 1.48
CA VAL A 4 37.86 -2.90 0.71
C VAL A 4 36.57 -3.52 1.27
N ASP A 5 36.63 -4.52 2.15
CA ASP A 5 35.43 -5.28 2.58
C ASP A 5 34.74 -4.79 3.87
N ASN A 6 34.96 -3.54 4.30
CA ASN A 6 34.39 -3.02 5.56
C ASN A 6 33.22 -2.02 5.37
N LYS A 7 32.68 -1.88 4.15
CA LYS A 7 31.66 -0.86 3.83
C LYS A 7 30.22 -1.39 3.79
N GLU A 8 30.03 -2.71 3.77
CA GLU A 8 28.70 -3.34 3.80
C GLU A 8 28.19 -3.56 5.23
N GLU A 9 29.07 -3.87 6.20
CA GLU A 9 28.65 -4.10 7.59
C GLU A 9 28.18 -2.83 8.32
N MET A 10 28.67 -1.64 7.95
CA MET A 10 28.23 -0.38 8.56
C MET A 10 26.78 0.03 8.19
N ARG A 11 26.18 -0.53 7.13
CA ARG A 11 24.77 -0.22 6.80
C ARG A 11 23.77 -0.97 7.66
N ASN A 12 24.22 -2.00 8.39
CA ASN A 12 23.35 -2.88 9.16
C ASN A 12 23.25 -2.51 10.65
N SER A 13 24.02 -1.52 11.11
CA SER A 13 23.97 -1.06 12.51
C SER A 13 22.92 0.04 12.73
N ASP A 14 22.67 0.89 11.73
CA ASP A 14 21.62 1.92 11.78
C ASP A 14 20.19 1.34 11.62
N SER A 15 20.06 0.08 11.20
CA SER A 15 18.78 -0.60 11.02
C SER A 15 18.15 -1.05 12.34
N LYS A 16 18.92 -1.13 13.42
CA LYS A 16 18.41 -1.55 14.75
C LYS A 16 17.66 -0.45 15.51
N PHE A 17 17.80 0.82 15.12
CA PHE A 17 17.18 1.96 15.81
C PHE A 17 15.91 2.52 15.12
N ASN A 18 15.55 2.00 13.95
CA ASN A 18 14.29 2.34 13.28
C ASN A 18 13.41 1.09 13.25
N GLN A 19 12.85 0.75 14.42
CA GLN A 19 11.95 -0.38 14.56
C GLN A 19 10.76 -0.17 13.61
N GLU A 20 10.68 -1.02 12.59
CA GLU A 20 9.56 -1.02 11.65
C GLU A 20 8.36 -1.62 12.40
N ILE A 21 7.40 -0.77 12.75
CA ILE A 21 6.26 -1.14 13.60
C ILE A 21 5.18 -1.81 12.78
N HIS A 22 4.96 -1.29 11.57
CA HIS A 22 3.97 -1.79 10.64
C HIS A 22 4.42 -1.52 9.21
N SER A 23 4.17 -2.45 8.30
CA SER A 23 4.41 -2.24 6.87
C SER A 23 3.30 -2.84 6.04
N LYS A 24 2.95 -2.13 4.96
CA LYS A 24 2.01 -2.59 3.94
C LYS A 24 2.60 -2.39 2.56
N VAL A 25 2.48 -3.40 1.71
CA VAL A 25 2.98 -3.38 0.33
C VAL A 25 1.80 -3.42 -0.64
N VAL A 26 1.81 -2.54 -1.64
CA VAL A 26 0.83 -2.49 -2.72
C VAL A 26 1.55 -2.66 -4.05
N ARG A 27 1.23 -3.72 -4.79
CA ARG A 27 1.76 -3.97 -6.14
C ARG A 27 0.78 -3.43 -7.19
N ALA A 28 1.27 -2.59 -8.09
CA ALA A 28 0.48 -1.95 -9.15
C ALA A 28 1.27 -2.02 -10.48
N GLY A 29 1.24 -3.18 -11.13
CA GLY A 29 1.97 -3.42 -12.38
C GLY A 29 3.48 -3.26 -12.22
N LYS A 30 4.08 -2.28 -12.93
CA LYS A 30 5.53 -1.98 -12.88
C LYS A 30 5.96 -1.20 -11.63
N ARG A 31 5.01 -0.82 -10.77
CA ARG A 31 5.24 -0.05 -9.54
C ARG A 31 4.91 -0.89 -8.32
N THR A 32 5.72 -0.75 -7.28
CA THR A 32 5.43 -1.28 -5.95
C THR A 32 5.52 -0.15 -4.95
N TYR A 33 4.47 0.04 -4.17
CA TYR A 33 4.42 1.02 -3.08
C TYR A 33 4.62 0.32 -1.75
N PHE A 34 5.48 0.89 -0.91
CA PHE A 34 5.75 0.45 0.45
C PHE A 34 5.30 1.55 1.40
N PHE A 35 4.48 1.20 2.37
CA PHE A 35 3.98 2.09 3.41
C PHE A 35 4.49 1.56 4.75
N ASP A 36 5.53 2.19 5.27
CA ASP A 36 6.21 1.76 6.50
C ASP A 36 5.97 2.76 7.62
N VAL A 37 5.46 2.29 8.76
CA VAL A 37 5.33 3.06 10.00
C VAL A 37 6.56 2.81 10.86
N LYS A 38 7.26 3.88 11.21
CA LYS A 38 8.49 3.84 12.00
C LYS A 38 8.39 4.81 13.16
N SER A 39 9.12 4.55 14.24
CA SER A 39 9.27 5.48 15.36
C SER A 39 10.60 6.22 15.28
N THR A 40 10.61 7.47 15.75
CA THR A 40 11.85 8.20 16.04
C THR A 40 12.41 7.77 17.40
N ARG A 41 13.57 8.32 17.78
CA ARG A 41 14.15 8.12 19.12
C ARG A 41 13.26 8.64 20.26
N ASN A 42 12.33 9.55 19.95
CA ASN A 42 11.39 10.13 20.90
C ASN A 42 10.04 9.38 20.93
N GLU A 43 9.99 8.16 20.37
CA GLU A 43 8.78 7.33 20.27
C GLU A 43 7.65 7.97 19.44
N GLU A 44 7.95 8.99 18.64
CA GLU A 44 6.98 9.59 17.71
C GLU A 44 6.94 8.80 16.41
N PHE A 45 5.72 8.49 15.95
CA PHE A 45 5.52 7.75 14.71
C PHE A 45 5.56 8.66 13.48
N TYR A 46 6.20 8.18 12.42
CA TYR A 46 6.21 8.78 11.10
C TYR A 46 5.98 7.70 10.03
N LEU A 47 5.45 8.13 8.89
CA LEU A 47 5.18 7.26 7.74
C LEU A 47 6.28 7.45 6.69
N THR A 48 6.85 6.36 6.21
CA THR A 48 7.69 6.33 5.01
C THR A 48 6.89 5.74 3.87
N ILE A 49 6.68 6.51 2.80
CA ILE A 49 6.07 6.03 1.56
C ILE A 49 7.18 5.88 0.53
N THR A 50 7.40 4.66 0.03
CA THR A 50 8.38 4.40 -1.03
C THR A 50 7.68 3.87 -2.28
N GLU A 51 7.81 4.55 -3.41
CA GLU A 51 7.52 3.99 -4.73
C GLU A 51 8.79 3.34 -5.26
N SER A 52 8.73 2.08 -5.66
CA SER A 52 9.74 1.43 -6.49
C SER A 52 9.16 1.14 -7.87
N LYS A 53 9.73 1.78 -8.89
CA LYS A 53 9.32 1.63 -10.28
C LYS A 53 10.38 0.86 -11.07
N LYS A 54 9.96 -0.25 -11.69
CA LYS A 54 10.82 -0.99 -12.62
C LYS A 54 10.92 -0.21 -13.93
N LYS A 55 12.12 0.26 -14.26
CA LYS A 55 12.45 0.86 -15.56
C LYS A 55 13.25 -0.12 -16.40
N PHE A 56 12.93 -0.14 -17.68
CA PHE A 56 13.65 -0.91 -18.69
C PHE A 56 14.43 0.09 -19.53
N GLU A 57 15.68 -0.22 -19.79
CA GLU A 57 16.56 0.51 -20.71
C GLU A 57 16.48 -0.11 -22.10
N ASP A 58 16.85 0.67 -23.12
CA ASP A 58 16.77 0.26 -24.53
C ASP A 58 17.68 -0.93 -24.87
N ASN A 59 18.70 -1.16 -24.05
CA ASN A 59 19.64 -2.29 -24.13
C ASN A 59 19.08 -3.60 -23.53
N GLY A 60 17.84 -3.61 -23.03
CA GLY A 60 17.22 -4.76 -22.38
C GLY A 60 17.55 -4.92 -20.89
N ASN A 61 18.42 -4.08 -20.33
CA ASN A 61 18.66 -4.03 -18.90
C ASN A 61 17.45 -3.42 -18.17
N PHE A 62 17.31 -3.72 -16.89
CA PHE A 62 16.31 -3.06 -16.04
C PHE A 62 16.95 -2.58 -14.74
N HIS A 63 16.43 -1.47 -14.22
CA HIS A 63 16.78 -0.94 -12.91
C HIS A 63 15.50 -0.54 -12.16
N TYR A 64 15.60 -0.43 -10.84
CA TYR A 64 14.51 0.05 -10.00
C TYR A 64 14.78 1.49 -9.58
N GLU A 65 13.93 2.40 -10.03
CA GLU A 65 13.90 3.78 -9.53
C GLU A 65 13.09 3.82 -8.24
N LYS A 66 13.62 4.49 -7.20
CA LYS A 66 12.97 4.60 -5.90
C LYS A 66 12.67 6.07 -5.59
N HIS A 67 11.41 6.39 -5.33
CA HIS A 67 11.01 7.67 -4.77
C HIS A 67 10.57 7.44 -3.32
N LYS A 68 11.12 8.23 -2.39
CA LYS A 68 10.84 8.08 -0.97
C LYS A 68 10.33 9.41 -0.41
N ILE A 69 9.23 9.32 0.31
CA ILE A 69 8.60 10.44 1.02
C ILE A 69 8.57 10.08 2.51
N PHE A 70 8.97 11.03 3.34
CA PHE A 70 8.80 10.98 4.78
C PHE A 70 7.65 11.91 5.15
N LEU A 71 6.68 11.39 5.89
CA LEU A 71 5.54 12.15 6.37
C LEU A 71 5.53 12.05 7.90
N TYR A 72 5.57 13.21 8.55
CA TYR A 72 5.55 13.32 10.00
C TYR A 72 4.14 13.57 10.52
N LYS A 73 3.90 13.29 11.80
CA LYS A 73 2.58 13.24 12.43
C LYS A 73 1.82 14.57 12.31
N GLU A 74 2.52 15.70 12.42
CA GLU A 74 1.98 17.05 12.30
C GLU A 74 1.33 17.34 10.94
N ASP A 75 1.76 16.63 9.89
CA ASP A 75 1.31 16.85 8.52
C ASP A 75 0.26 15.82 8.05
N PHE A 76 -0.03 14.78 8.85
CA PHE A 76 -0.92 13.68 8.44
C PHE A 76 -2.29 14.16 7.98
N GLN A 77 -2.90 15.06 8.74
CA GLN A 77 -4.24 15.54 8.44
C GLN A 77 -4.26 16.35 7.13
N LYS A 78 -3.39 17.37 7.02
CA LYS A 78 -3.31 18.23 5.84
C LYS A 78 -2.97 17.44 4.57
N PHE A 79 -2.04 16.49 4.69
CA PHE A 79 -1.64 15.64 3.58
C PHE A 79 -2.79 14.73 3.12
N THR A 80 -3.48 14.08 4.06
CA THR A 80 -4.59 13.16 3.74
C THR A 80 -5.78 13.88 3.12
N GLU A 81 -6.17 15.03 3.67
CA GLU A 81 -7.26 15.84 3.13
C GLU A 81 -6.97 16.31 1.69
N CYS A 82 -5.75 16.81 1.45
CA CYS A 82 -5.32 17.25 0.12
C CYS A 82 -5.28 16.07 -0.87
N LEU A 83 -4.68 14.95 -0.46
CA LEU A 83 -4.57 13.75 -1.29
C LEU A 83 -5.95 13.22 -1.68
N GLN A 84 -6.86 13.08 -0.71
CA GLN A 84 -8.22 12.62 -0.97
C GLN A 84 -8.98 13.58 -1.89
N GLY A 85 -8.89 14.89 -1.64
CA GLY A 85 -9.52 15.91 -2.49
C GLY A 85 -9.07 15.87 -3.95
N ILE A 86 -7.76 15.68 -4.18
CA ILE A 86 -7.21 15.53 -5.54
C ILE A 86 -7.66 14.21 -6.19
N ILE A 87 -7.68 13.10 -5.43
CA ILE A 87 -8.19 11.82 -5.94
C ILE A 87 -9.67 11.93 -6.34
N ASP A 88 -10.49 12.56 -5.50
CA ASP A 88 -11.91 12.75 -5.76
C ASP A 88 -12.14 13.64 -6.98
N PHE A 89 -11.33 14.70 -7.14
CA PHE A 89 -11.35 15.55 -8.33
C PHE A 89 -11.04 14.75 -9.60
N ILE A 90 -10.01 13.90 -9.58
CA ILE A 90 -9.66 13.02 -10.71
C ILE A 90 -10.78 12.04 -11.03
N ASN A 91 -11.42 11.46 -10.01
CA ASN A 91 -12.49 10.48 -10.18
C ASN A 91 -13.77 11.12 -10.74
N LYS A 92 -14.11 12.35 -10.31
CA LYS A 92 -15.26 13.10 -10.83
C LYS A 92 -15.05 13.62 -12.26
N GLY A 93 -13.81 13.94 -12.63
CA GLY A 93 -13.45 14.45 -13.95
C GLY A 93 -13.29 13.38 -15.03
N LYS A 94 -13.29 12.09 -14.67
CA LYS A 94 -13.30 10.98 -15.63
C LYS A 94 -14.74 10.53 -15.84
N PRO A 95 -15.27 10.46 -17.09
CA PRO A 95 -16.50 9.72 -17.34
C PRO A 95 -16.27 8.30 -16.83
N GLN A 96 -17.14 7.85 -15.94
CA GLN A 96 -17.06 6.51 -15.35
C GLN A 96 -17.09 5.47 -16.47
N GLU A 97 -15.95 4.87 -16.78
CA GLU A 97 -15.95 3.52 -17.33
C GLU A 97 -16.32 2.60 -16.15
N ALA A 98 -17.63 2.39 -16.01
CA ALA A 98 -18.21 1.42 -15.12
C ALA A 98 -17.76 0.02 -15.59
N ASN A 99 -16.78 -0.55 -14.89
CA ASN A 99 -16.54 -1.99 -14.91
C ASN A 99 -16.74 -2.48 -13.46
N GLY A 100 -17.62 -3.49 -13.35
CA GLY A 100 -18.29 -3.98 -12.14
C GLY A 100 -17.37 -4.35 -10.98
N GLU A 101 -17.84 -4.51 -9.75
CA GLU A 101 -19.15 -4.99 -9.30
C GLU A 101 -19.44 -4.33 -7.95
N LEU A 102 -20.70 -3.92 -7.74
CA LEU A 102 -21.20 -3.52 -6.43
C LEU A 102 -22.03 -4.68 -5.86
N GLN A 103 -22.05 -4.72 -4.51
CA GLN A 103 -22.93 -5.46 -3.60
C GLN A 103 -22.27 -6.72 -2.98
N THR A 104 -22.27 -6.93 -1.67
CA THR A 104 -23.20 -6.47 -0.61
C THR A 104 -22.49 -6.27 0.73
N LYS A 105 -22.89 -5.23 1.47
CA LYS A 105 -22.64 -5.07 2.91
C LYS A 105 -23.99 -4.89 3.59
N SER A 106 -24.43 -5.85 4.41
CA SER A 106 -25.48 -5.70 5.44
C SER A 106 -25.31 -6.87 6.42
N ILE A 107 -24.66 -6.62 7.56
CA ILE A 107 -25.29 -6.39 8.88
C ILE A 107 -25.87 -7.68 9.45
N ALA A 108 -25.26 -8.12 10.55
CA ALA A 108 -25.67 -9.24 11.39
C ALA A 108 -26.94 -8.88 12.16
N GLU A 109 -27.90 -9.81 12.20
CA GLU A 109 -28.81 -10.05 13.32
C GLU A 109 -29.32 -11.50 13.22
N ASP A 110 -29.54 -12.07 14.40
CA ASP A 110 -29.61 -13.47 14.81
C ASP A 110 -31.02 -14.05 14.61
N GLU A 111 -31.16 -15.26 14.03
CA GLU A 111 -32.28 -16.22 14.23
C GLU A 111 -31.99 -17.52 13.43
N PRO A 112 -31.94 -18.72 14.05
CA PRO A 112 -31.85 -19.98 13.32
C PRO A 112 -33.25 -20.56 13.09
N VAL A 113 -33.75 -20.52 11.85
CA VAL A 113 -34.95 -21.27 11.45
C VAL A 113 -34.61 -22.30 10.37
N ALA A 114 -35.11 -23.50 10.64
CA ALA A 114 -34.71 -24.76 10.06
C ALA A 114 -35.10 -24.96 8.58
N ASP A 115 -34.28 -25.80 7.97
CA ASP A 115 -34.37 -26.51 6.70
C ASP A 115 -35.78 -26.98 6.31
N TYR A 116 -36.20 -26.63 5.09
CA TYR A 116 -37.24 -27.32 4.32
C TYR A 116 -36.83 -27.39 2.84
N SER A 117 -36.10 -28.45 2.51
CA SER A 117 -36.39 -29.40 1.42
C SER A 117 -36.72 -28.86 0.01
N ASN A 118 -35.82 -29.21 -0.93
CA ASN A 118 -36.08 -29.69 -2.30
C ASN A 118 -37.25 -29.11 -3.08
N VAL A 119 -36.93 -28.36 -4.14
CA VAL A 119 -37.62 -28.52 -5.41
C VAL A 119 -36.62 -28.40 -6.56
N ASP A 120 -36.21 -29.55 -7.09
CA ASP A 120 -35.63 -29.67 -8.43
C ASP A 120 -36.76 -29.46 -9.45
N PHE A 121 -36.57 -28.52 -10.37
CA PHE A 121 -37.40 -28.35 -11.56
C PHE A 121 -36.51 -28.49 -12.80
N GLU A 122 -36.18 -29.73 -13.14
CA GLU A 122 -35.93 -30.10 -14.53
C GLU A 122 -37.29 -30.10 -15.25
N ASP A 123 -37.55 -29.02 -16.02
CA ASP A 123 -38.35 -28.98 -17.26
C ASP A 123 -38.85 -27.55 -17.53
N ILE A 124 -38.06 -26.76 -18.28
CA ILE A 124 -38.41 -25.91 -19.44
C ILE A 124 -37.13 -25.36 -20.08
#